data_AF-A0AAU5H0X3-F1
#
_entry.id   AF-A0AAU5H0X3-F1
#
_cell.length_a   1.000
_cell.length_b   1.000
_cell.length_c   1.000
_cell.angle_alpha   90.00
_cell.angle_beta   90.00
_cell.angle_gamma   90.00
#
_symmetry.space_group_name_H-M   'P 1'
#
loop_
_entity.id
_entity.type
_entity.pdbx_description
1 polymer ?
#
loop_
_entity_poly.entity_id
_entity_poly.type
_entity_poly.pdbx_seq_one_letter_code
_entity_poly.pdbx_strand_id
1 'polypeptide(L)'
;MSPPALPTPPFDRDAARRLREQLGMGPEHVARTMRASYGVDVPPETITDWERGQHSPTGPELQALAGALWCGPDDLLRAPSTLLEHRWVRGLTSADLARLAGIPPKDYDRLERRNRWTGSAAQTAALGAALGLSPPELLLLTGHREA
;
A
#
# COMPACT_ATOMS: atom_id res chain seq x y z
N MET A 1 2.57 -17.47 -20.53
CA MET A 1 1.64 -16.90 -19.54
C MET A 1 2.49 -16.16 -18.51
N SER A 2 2.50 -14.83 -18.53
CA SER A 2 3.18 -14.06 -17.47
C SER A 2 2.41 -14.26 -16.16
N PRO A 3 3.10 -14.38 -15.00
CA PRO A 3 2.41 -14.36 -13.72
C PRO A 3 1.67 -13.03 -13.56
N PRO A 4 0.50 -12.99 -12.90
CA PRO A 4 -0.13 -11.72 -12.57
C PRO A 4 0.85 -10.90 -11.73
N ALA A 5 1.15 -9.68 -12.16
CA ALA A 5 1.95 -8.75 -11.37
C ALA A 5 1.29 -8.63 -10.00
N LEU A 6 2.05 -8.85 -8.92
CA LEU A 6 1.55 -8.62 -7.58
C LEU A 6 1.09 -7.15 -7.51
N PRO A 7 -0.16 -6.87 -7.10
CA PRO A 7 -0.61 -5.50 -6.96
C PRO A 7 0.27 -4.82 -5.91
N THR A 8 1.02 -3.82 -6.34
CA THR A 8 1.81 -2.97 -5.47
C THR A 8 0.88 -2.20 -4.53
N PRO A 9 1.29 -1.92 -3.28
CA PRO A 9 0.58 -0.96 -2.45
C PRO A 9 0.36 0.33 -3.26
N PRO A 10 -0.77 1.02 -3.11
CA PRO A 10 -1.01 2.19 -3.93
C PRO A 10 -0.18 3.36 -3.47
N PHE A 11 -0.08 4.35 -4.35
CA PHE A 11 0.65 5.58 -4.10
C PHE A 11 0.09 6.38 -2.92
N ASP A 12 0.98 6.83 -2.04
CA ASP A 12 0.70 7.74 -0.92
C ASP A 12 0.92 9.19 -1.35
N ARG A 13 -0.17 9.81 -1.81
CA ARG A 13 -0.20 11.21 -2.26
C ARG A 13 0.21 12.21 -1.18
N ASP A 14 -0.11 11.93 0.08
CA ASP A 14 0.12 12.84 1.19
C ASP A 14 1.59 12.76 1.62
N ALA A 15 2.20 11.57 1.57
CA ALA A 15 3.63 11.40 1.73
C ALA A 15 4.44 12.12 0.65
N ALA A 16 4.04 11.98 -0.63
CA ALA A 16 4.70 12.65 -1.75
C ALA A 16 4.70 14.18 -1.58
N ARG A 17 3.53 14.75 -1.28
CA ARG A 17 3.40 16.19 -1.02
C ARG A 17 4.26 16.65 0.16
N ARG A 18 4.21 15.91 1.27
CA ARG A 18 4.98 16.22 2.48
C ARG A 18 6.48 16.24 2.21
N LEU A 19 7.01 15.23 1.52
CA LEU A 19 8.43 15.13 1.18
C LEU A 19 8.85 16.29 0.26
N ARG A 20 8.03 16.61 -0.74
CA ARG A 20 8.28 17.77 -1.61
C ARG A 20 8.34 19.08 -0.83
N GLU A 21 7.38 19.32 0.05
CA GLU A 21 7.32 20.53 0.88
C GLU A 21 8.49 20.62 1.86
N GLN A 22 8.94 19.51 2.45
CA GLN A 22 10.14 19.46 3.31
C GLN A 22 11.43 19.86 2.59
N LEU A 23 11.52 19.57 1.28
CA LEU A 23 12.64 19.98 0.43
C LEU A 23 12.51 21.43 -0.07
N GLY A 24 11.41 22.13 0.25
CA GLY A 24 11.13 23.47 -0.28
C GLY A 24 10.90 23.49 -1.79
N MET A 25 10.55 22.34 -2.38
CA MET A 25 10.38 22.21 -3.82
C MET A 25 8.95 22.53 -4.25
N GLY A 26 8.83 23.20 -5.39
CA GLY A 26 7.55 23.33 -6.10
C GLY A 26 7.36 22.17 -7.09
N PRO A 27 6.12 21.90 -7.57
CA PRO A 27 5.85 20.90 -8.61
C PRO A 27 6.76 21.06 -9.84
N GLU A 28 7.00 22.31 -10.25
CA GLU A 28 7.92 22.71 -11.34
C GLU A 28 9.34 22.14 -11.17
N HIS A 29 9.87 22.22 -9.94
CA HIS A 29 11.22 21.77 -9.62
C HIS A 29 11.33 20.25 -9.64
N VAL A 30 10.27 19.55 -9.22
CA VAL A 30 10.19 18.08 -9.25
C VAL A 30 10.12 17.60 -10.70
N ALA A 31 9.19 18.13 -11.50
CA ALA A 31 9.04 17.78 -12.92
C ALA A 31 10.34 17.98 -13.70
N ARG A 32 11.02 19.12 -13.49
CA ARG A 32 12.34 19.39 -14.09
C ARG A 32 13.40 18.37 -13.68
N THR A 33 13.41 17.95 -12.41
CA THR A 33 14.36 16.95 -11.90
C THR A 33 14.06 15.56 -12.47
N MET A 34 12.79 15.16 -12.55
CA MET A 34 12.36 13.90 -13.17
C MET A 34 12.81 13.83 -14.63
N ARG A 35 12.63 14.92 -15.39
CA ARG A 35 13.06 15.02 -16.79
C ARG A 35 14.58 14.97 -16.92
N ALA A 36 15.30 15.79 -16.16
CA ALA A 36 16.74 15.95 -16.30
C ALA A 36 17.55 14.72 -15.83
N SER A 37 17.13 14.09 -14.73
CA SER A 37 17.88 13.01 -14.10
C SER A 37 17.38 11.61 -14.48
N TYR A 38 16.10 11.48 -14.85
CA TYR A 38 15.46 10.18 -15.08
C TYR A 38 14.81 10.06 -16.46
N GLY A 39 14.83 11.12 -17.28
CA GLY A 39 14.24 11.12 -18.62
C GLY A 39 12.71 11.02 -18.65
N VAL A 40 12.05 11.17 -17.50
CA VAL A 40 10.59 11.12 -17.37
C VAL A 40 10.05 12.54 -17.50
N ASP A 41 9.44 12.84 -18.65
CA ASP A 41 8.88 14.15 -18.97
C ASP A 41 7.38 14.16 -18.63
N VAL A 42 7.05 14.77 -17.49
CA VAL A 42 5.66 15.00 -17.05
C VAL A 42 5.50 16.48 -16.75
N PRO A 43 4.33 17.07 -17.04
CA PRO A 43 4.14 18.47 -16.77
C PRO A 43 3.88 18.70 -15.26
N PRO A 44 4.21 19.89 -14.71
CA PRO A 44 4.09 20.21 -13.28
C PRO A 44 2.68 19.99 -12.69
N GLU A 45 1.64 20.19 -13.48
CA GLU A 45 0.26 19.91 -13.11
C GLU A 45 0.04 18.42 -12.80
N THR A 46 0.75 17.51 -13.46
CA THR A 46 0.64 16.07 -13.20
C THR A 46 1.13 15.72 -11.79
N ILE A 47 2.19 16.37 -11.31
CA ILE A 47 2.64 16.22 -9.90
C ILE A 47 1.53 16.68 -8.95
N THR A 48 0.90 17.81 -9.28
CA THR A 48 -0.21 18.36 -8.48
C THR A 48 -1.43 17.42 -8.50
N ASP A 49 -1.72 16.80 -9.63
CA ASP A 49 -2.82 15.84 -9.78
C ASP A 49 -2.58 14.56 -8.99
N TRP A 50 -1.34 14.07 -8.94
CA TRP A 50 -0.94 12.96 -8.08
C TRP A 50 -1.13 13.31 -6.60
N GLU A 51 -0.66 14.47 -6.16
CA GLU A 51 -0.81 14.93 -4.77
C GLU A 51 -2.28 15.15 -4.36
N ARG A 52 -3.15 15.48 -5.33
CA ARG A 52 -4.62 15.56 -5.13
C ARG A 52 -5.30 14.19 -5.20
N GLY A 53 -4.60 13.15 -5.66
CA GLY A 53 -5.16 11.82 -5.89
C GLY A 53 -6.13 11.74 -7.06
N GLN A 54 -6.00 12.64 -8.05
CA GLN A 54 -6.76 12.58 -9.30
C GLN A 54 -6.22 11.46 -10.20
N HIS A 55 -4.91 11.25 -10.17
CA HIS A 55 -4.22 10.17 -10.86
C HIS A 55 -3.16 9.53 -9.95
N SER A 56 -2.60 8.40 -10.34
CA SER A 56 -1.44 7.79 -9.68
C SER A 56 -0.30 7.62 -10.69
N PRO A 57 0.96 7.78 -10.27
CA PRO A 57 2.10 7.55 -11.13
C PRO A 57 2.17 6.08 -11.57
N THR A 58 2.61 5.87 -12.81
CA THR A 58 3.06 4.57 -13.29
C THR A 58 4.35 4.12 -12.57
N GLY A 59 4.76 2.87 -12.75
CA GLY A 59 5.99 2.35 -12.16
C GLY A 59 7.24 3.21 -12.47
N PRO A 60 7.53 3.54 -13.73
CA PRO A 60 8.66 4.43 -14.08
C PRO A 60 8.54 5.84 -13.50
N GLU A 61 7.33 6.41 -13.49
CA GLU A 61 7.08 7.74 -12.91
C GLU A 61 7.29 7.75 -11.40
N LEU A 62 6.87 6.68 -10.70
CA LEU A 62 7.07 6.54 -9.26
C LEU A 62 8.57 6.46 -8.92
N GLN A 63 9.35 5.70 -9.69
CA GLN A 63 10.81 5.61 -9.52
C GLN A 63 11.48 6.97 -9.70
N ALA A 64 11.11 7.70 -10.77
CA ALA A 64 11.64 9.03 -11.04
C ALA A 64 11.22 10.05 -9.98
N LEU A 65 9.97 9.98 -9.50
CA LEU A 65 9.45 10.85 -8.44
C LEU A 65 10.20 10.61 -7.12
N ALA A 66 10.37 9.36 -6.70
CA ALA A 66 11.12 9.00 -5.51
C ALA A 66 12.56 9.53 -5.59
N GLY A 67 13.21 9.29 -6.72
CA GLY A 67 14.55 9.81 -6.99
C GLY A 67 14.64 11.33 -7.02
N ALA A 68 13.59 12.05 -7.47
CA ALA A 68 13.54 13.51 -7.42
C ALA A 68 13.30 14.05 -6.00
N LEU A 69 12.59 13.31 -5.15
CA LEU A 69 12.31 13.64 -3.75
C LEU A 69 13.35 13.09 -2.76
N TRP A 70 14.42 12.48 -3.28
CA TRP A 70 15.51 11.89 -2.49
C TRP A 70 15.03 10.86 -1.46
N CYS A 71 14.01 10.08 -1.84
CA CYS A 71 13.47 8.98 -1.06
C CYS A 71 13.44 7.68 -1.88
N GLY A 72 13.12 6.56 -1.22
CA GLY A 72 12.83 5.30 -1.90
C GLY A 72 11.39 5.28 -2.45
N PRO A 73 11.10 4.47 -3.49
CA PRO A 73 9.74 4.27 -3.97
C PRO A 73 8.78 3.83 -2.87
N ASP A 74 9.24 3.00 -1.93
CA ASP A 74 8.46 2.53 -0.79
C ASP A 74 8.02 3.66 0.17
N ASP A 75 8.77 4.76 0.23
CA ASP A 75 8.39 5.95 1.03
C ASP A 75 7.20 6.71 0.41
N LEU A 76 6.90 6.43 -0.86
CA LEU A 76 5.79 6.99 -1.62
C LEU A 76 4.63 5.99 -1.78
N LEU A 77 4.72 4.83 -1.14
CA LEU A 77 3.67 3.83 -1.12
C LEU A 77 2.93 3.85 0.21
N ARG A 78 1.60 3.76 0.14
CA ARG A 78 0.76 3.65 1.32
C ARG A 78 1.04 2.32 2.01
N ALA A 79 1.17 2.35 3.33
CA ALA A 79 1.17 1.13 4.11
C ALA A 79 -0.12 0.32 3.86
N PRO A 80 -0.05 -1.02 3.78
CA PRO A 80 -1.25 -1.85 3.65
C PRO A 80 -2.27 -1.49 4.73
N SER A 81 -3.54 -1.33 4.34
CA SER A 81 -4.60 -0.89 5.25
C SER A 81 -5.82 -1.83 5.21
N THR A 82 -5.69 -2.98 4.56
CA THR A 82 -6.71 -4.03 4.50
C THR A 82 -6.08 -5.41 4.59
N LEU A 83 -6.86 -6.41 5.02
CA LEU A 83 -6.43 -7.82 5.07
C LEU A 83 -5.89 -8.29 3.71
N LEU A 84 -6.58 -7.91 2.63
CA LEU A 84 -6.21 -8.22 1.25
C LEU A 84 -4.80 -7.69 0.91
N GLU A 85 -4.53 -6.44 1.25
CA GLU A 85 -3.24 -5.80 0.94
C GLU A 85 -2.11 -6.36 1.80
N HIS A 86 -2.36 -6.61 3.09
CA HIS A 86 -1.39 -7.28 3.94
C HIS A 86 -1.08 -8.69 3.42
N ARG A 87 -2.10 -9.43 2.95
CA ARG A 87 -1.92 -10.74 2.34
C ARG A 87 -1.08 -10.66 1.07
N TRP A 88 -1.32 -9.68 0.22
CA TRP A 88 -0.59 -9.48 -1.03
C TRP A 88 0.88 -9.15 -0.81
N VAL A 89 1.20 -8.26 0.14
CA VAL A 89 2.58 -7.95 0.52
C VAL A 89 3.32 -9.19 1.02
N ARG A 90 2.61 -10.15 1.64
CA ARG A 90 3.19 -11.43 2.08
C ARG A 90 3.18 -12.53 1.01
N GLY A 91 2.62 -12.28 -0.17
CA GLY A 91 2.55 -13.27 -1.25
C GLY A 91 1.71 -14.50 -0.89
N LEU A 92 0.78 -14.39 0.07
CA LEU A 92 -0.01 -15.51 0.56
C LEU A 92 -1.32 -15.65 -0.23
N THR A 93 -1.78 -16.89 -0.43
CA THR A 93 -3.12 -17.15 -0.96
C THR A 93 -4.16 -17.02 0.16
N SER A 94 -5.42 -16.78 -0.21
CA SER A 94 -6.51 -16.73 0.79
C SER A 94 -6.68 -18.09 1.49
N ALA A 95 -6.46 -19.20 0.77
CA ALA A 95 -6.48 -20.55 1.31
C ALA A 95 -5.35 -20.80 2.33
N ASP A 96 -4.15 -20.25 2.10
CA ASP A 96 -3.04 -20.38 3.05
C ASP A 96 -3.34 -19.63 4.35
N LEU A 97 -3.87 -18.41 4.26
CA LEU A 97 -4.27 -17.66 5.46
C LEU A 97 -5.44 -18.30 6.20
N ALA A 98 -6.43 -18.86 5.49
CA ALA A 98 -7.51 -19.62 6.12
C ALA A 98 -6.96 -20.81 6.92
N ARG A 99 -6.01 -21.56 6.35
CA ARG A 99 -5.35 -22.70 7.00
C ARG A 99 -4.56 -22.26 8.23
N LEU A 100 -3.76 -21.21 8.11
CA LEU A 100 -2.95 -20.67 9.22
C LEU A 100 -3.81 -20.13 10.35
N ALA A 101 -4.92 -19.47 10.02
CA ALA A 101 -5.88 -18.94 10.98
C ALA A 101 -6.85 -20.00 11.53
N GLY A 102 -6.82 -21.24 11.02
CA GLY A 102 -7.69 -22.32 11.47
C GLY A 102 -9.17 -22.08 11.19
N ILE A 103 -9.51 -21.46 10.05
CA ILE A 103 -10.90 -21.24 9.62
C ILE A 103 -11.18 -21.79 8.21
N PRO A 104 -12.45 -22.07 7.86
CA PRO A 104 -12.80 -22.50 6.51
C PRO A 104 -12.43 -21.44 5.45
N PRO A 105 -11.88 -21.82 4.27
CA PRO A 105 -11.50 -20.87 3.23
C PRO A 105 -12.63 -19.93 2.78
N LYS A 106 -13.86 -20.44 2.68
CA LYS A 106 -15.04 -19.62 2.33
C LYS A 106 -15.36 -18.57 3.38
N ASP A 107 -15.04 -18.83 4.64
CA ASP A 107 -15.25 -17.87 5.72
C ASP A 107 -14.16 -16.81 5.69
N TYR A 108 -12.90 -17.21 5.49
CA TYR A 108 -11.80 -16.27 5.28
C TYR A 108 -12.06 -15.32 4.10
N ASP A 109 -12.44 -15.85 2.92
CA ASP A 109 -12.73 -15.03 1.74
C ASP A 109 -13.83 -13.99 2.00
N ARG A 110 -14.85 -14.34 2.79
CA ARG A 110 -15.93 -13.42 3.16
C ARG A 110 -15.45 -12.33 4.12
N LEU A 111 -14.61 -12.68 5.09
CA LEU A 111 -14.03 -11.75 6.07
C LEU A 111 -13.07 -10.78 5.36
N GLU A 112 -12.20 -11.28 4.48
CA GLU A 112 -11.27 -10.49 3.68
C GLU A 112 -12.00 -9.49 2.78
N ARG A 113 -13.03 -9.94 2.04
CA ARG A 113 -13.83 -9.05 1.17
C ARG A 113 -14.54 -7.93 1.93
N ARG A 114 -14.92 -8.18 3.18
CA ARG A 114 -15.58 -7.19 4.04
C ARG A 114 -14.60 -6.38 4.88
N ASN A 115 -13.30 -6.71 4.80
CA ASN A 115 -12.25 -6.23 5.68
C ASN A 115 -12.66 -6.23 7.17
N ARG A 116 -13.37 -7.28 7.60
CA ARG A 116 -13.89 -7.41 8.96
C ARG A 116 -13.49 -8.76 9.51
N TRP A 117 -12.74 -8.76 10.61
CA TRP A 117 -12.31 -9.96 11.31
C TRP A 117 -13.23 -10.22 12.51
N THR A 118 -13.58 -11.48 12.74
CA THR A 118 -14.44 -11.91 13.85
C THR A 118 -13.96 -13.24 14.45
N GLY A 119 -12.67 -13.55 14.32
CA GLY A 119 -12.09 -14.78 14.86
C GLY A 119 -11.82 -14.70 16.36
N SER A 120 -11.61 -15.85 17.00
CA SER A 120 -11.22 -15.92 18.40
C SER A 120 -9.82 -15.34 18.64
N ALA A 121 -9.46 -15.07 19.90
CA ALA A 121 -8.13 -14.56 20.25
C ALA A 121 -6.98 -15.44 19.69
N ALA A 122 -7.14 -16.76 19.71
CA ALA A 122 -6.16 -17.69 19.14
C ALA A 122 -6.04 -17.54 17.61
N GLN A 123 -7.18 -17.38 16.92
CA GLN A 123 -7.20 -17.17 15.47
C GLN A 123 -6.65 -15.78 15.09
N THR A 124 -6.96 -14.75 15.88
CA THR A 124 -6.42 -13.39 15.74
C THR A 124 -4.90 -13.39 15.87
N ALA A 125 -4.35 -14.10 16.85
CA ALA A 125 -2.89 -14.22 17.02
C ALA A 125 -2.24 -14.95 15.83
N ALA A 126 -2.84 -16.05 15.36
CA ALA A 126 -2.32 -16.80 14.22
C ALA A 126 -2.38 -16.00 12.91
N LEU A 127 -3.49 -15.34 12.64
CA LEU A 127 -3.63 -14.49 11.44
C LEU A 127 -2.71 -13.26 11.51
N GLY A 128 -2.61 -12.63 12.67
CA GLY A 128 -1.70 -11.51 12.91
C GLY A 128 -0.26 -11.91 12.62
N ALA A 129 0.22 -13.02 13.17
CA ALA A 129 1.56 -13.53 12.91
C ALA A 129 1.83 -13.76 11.41
N ALA A 130 0.89 -14.36 10.68
CA ALA A 130 1.01 -14.60 9.24
C ALA A 130 1.09 -13.29 8.42
N LEU A 131 0.32 -12.29 8.82
CA LEU A 131 0.32 -10.95 8.20
C LEU A 131 1.42 -10.03 8.74
N GLY A 132 2.13 -10.45 9.80
CA GLY A 132 3.09 -9.66 10.57
C GLY A 132 2.47 -8.42 11.22
N LEU A 133 1.26 -8.58 11.73
CA LEU A 133 0.54 -7.63 12.55
C LEU A 133 0.45 -8.19 13.97
N SER A 134 0.57 -7.32 14.97
CA SER A 134 0.15 -7.68 16.32
C SER A 134 -1.38 -7.87 16.38
N PRO A 135 -1.90 -8.65 17.34
CA PRO A 135 -3.35 -8.79 17.53
C PRO A 135 -4.12 -7.45 17.63
N PRO A 136 -3.67 -6.43 18.38
CA PRO A 136 -4.38 -5.15 18.42
C PRO A 136 -4.36 -4.41 17.08
N GLU A 137 -3.26 -4.46 16.32
CA GLU A 137 -3.20 -3.85 14.99
C GLU A 137 -4.18 -4.52 14.02
N LEU A 138 -4.30 -5.86 14.08
CA LEU A 138 -5.25 -6.58 13.24
C LEU A 138 -6.71 -6.24 13.57
N LEU A 139 -7.05 -6.09 14.85
CA LEU A 139 -8.39 -5.70 15.28
C LEU A 139 -8.73 -4.26 14.87
N LEU A 140 -7.76 -3.35 15.01
CA LEU A 140 -7.89 -1.96 14.57
C LEU A 140 -8.10 -1.87 13.05
N LEU A 141 -7.27 -2.59 12.28
CA LEU A 141 -7.32 -2.66 10.81
C LEU A 141 -8.68 -3.13 10.29
N THR A 142 -9.31 -4.06 11.01
CA THR A 142 -10.54 -4.73 10.59
C THR A 142 -11.80 -4.18 11.26
N GLY A 143 -11.66 -3.08 12.01
CA GLY A 143 -12.75 -2.40 12.68
C GLY A 143 -13.50 -3.29 13.67
N HIS A 144 -12.81 -4.25 14.31
CA HIS A 144 -13.45 -5.10 15.29
C HIS A 144 -13.87 -4.26 16.51
N ARG A 145 -15.17 -4.12 16.72
CA ARG A 145 -15.75 -3.76 18.02
C ARG A 145 -15.99 -5.06 18.77
N GLU A 146 -15.44 -5.21 19.97
CA GLU A 146 -15.81 -6.33 20.84
C GLU A 146 -17.33 -6.32 21.01
N ALA A 147 -17.98 -7.47 20.82
CA ALA A 147 -19.42 -7.66 20.98
C ALA A 147 -19.69 -8.37 22.31
#